data_AF-A0A138AI22-F1
#
_entry.id   AF-A0A138AI22-F1
#
_cell.length_a   1.000
_cell.length_b   1.000
_cell.length_c   1.000
_cell.angle_alpha   90.00
_cell.angle_beta   90.00
_cell.angle_gamma   90.00
#
_symmetry.space_group_name_H-M   'P 1'
#
loop_
_entity.id
_entity.type
_entity.pdbx_description
1 polymer ?
#
loop_
_entity_poly.entity_id
_entity_poly.type
_entity_poly.pdbx_seq_one_letter_code
_entity_poly.pdbx_strand_id
1 'polypeptide(L)'
;MTKRQFLAPLAILPVAALALVGCSTNEKPAEKGTGPTAPAVVSGAAVPTQGLVTSNEGGHGSDATGESGPSAGSAEASLVKPDGSSAGKATFTEKDGVVVIDVRVTGLTAGFHGMHIHEVGKCEPNSVAKNGAPGSATNFGSAGGHWQKPGATGHPMTGDLVSIYVNANGTGQTVTSTGAFTLADIKKNADGNALIIHAGADNFGNIPADRYTNVVPGQPVPDEKTLSTGDAGGRIACGVIKVG
;
A
#
# COMPACT_ATOMS: atom_id res chain seq x y z
N MET A 1 10.34 83.38 47.55
CA MET A 1 10.80 83.85 46.22
C MET A 1 10.60 82.68 45.27
N THR A 2 9.81 82.66 44.19
CA THR A 2 9.04 83.67 43.43
C THR A 2 8.09 82.83 42.53
N LYS A 3 6.76 82.87 42.71
CA LYS A 3 5.74 83.61 41.92
C LYS A 3 5.54 83.17 40.45
N ARG A 4 4.29 82.77 40.11
CA ARG A 4 3.40 83.16 38.96
C ARG A 4 2.46 81.99 38.58
N GLN A 5 1.15 82.02 38.90
CA GLN A 5 0.01 82.62 38.17
C GLN A 5 -0.19 82.12 36.73
N PHE A 6 -1.38 81.56 36.40
CA PHE A 6 -2.38 82.04 35.41
C PHE A 6 -3.62 81.10 35.33
N LEU A 7 -4.68 81.59 34.67
CA LEU A 7 -6.13 81.29 34.80
C LEU A 7 -6.73 80.29 33.76
N ALA A 8 -7.84 79.64 34.16
CA ALA A 8 -9.10 79.32 33.41
C ALA A 8 -9.09 78.29 32.23
N PRO A 9 -10.25 77.91 31.62
CA PRO A 9 -11.38 77.10 32.16
C PRO A 9 -11.88 75.98 31.19
N LEU A 10 -12.97 75.29 31.60
CA LEU A 10 -13.98 74.51 30.82
C LEU A 10 -13.58 73.20 30.08
N ALA A 11 -14.26 72.10 30.45
CA ALA A 11 -14.84 71.13 29.50
C ALA A 11 -15.98 70.35 30.16
N ILE A 12 -17.15 70.37 29.53
CA ILE A 12 -18.38 69.64 29.88
C ILE A 12 -18.32 68.26 29.21
N LEU A 13 -18.67 67.19 29.93
CA LEU A 13 -18.94 65.86 29.36
C LEU A 13 -20.14 65.23 30.11
N PRO A 14 -21.19 64.75 29.41
CA PRO A 14 -22.32 64.06 30.03
C PRO A 14 -21.99 62.57 30.21
N VAL A 15 -22.25 62.03 31.41
CA VAL A 15 -22.20 60.59 31.66
C VAL A 15 -23.61 60.03 31.53
N ALA A 16 -23.87 59.30 30.45
CA ALA A 16 -25.06 58.48 30.29
C ALA A 16 -24.94 57.24 31.19
N ALA A 17 -25.85 57.10 32.16
CA ALA A 17 -25.99 55.91 32.99
C ALA A 17 -26.91 54.90 32.28
N LEU A 18 -26.34 53.82 31.75
CA LEU A 18 -27.08 52.66 31.25
C LEU A 18 -27.24 51.64 32.40
N ALA A 19 -28.46 51.45 32.88
CA ALA A 19 -28.81 50.39 33.81
C ALA A 19 -28.90 49.05 33.04
N LEU A 20 -27.96 48.13 33.31
CA LEU A 20 -27.99 46.76 32.80
C LEU A 20 -28.88 45.90 33.71
N VAL A 21 -30.06 45.53 33.19
CA VAL A 21 -30.92 44.48 33.74
C VAL A 21 -30.26 43.13 33.45
N GLY A 22 -29.79 42.45 34.50
CA GLY A 22 -29.22 41.10 34.39
C GLY A 22 -30.33 40.04 34.36
N CYS A 23 -30.52 39.38 33.21
CA CYS A 23 -31.25 38.12 33.13
C CYS A 23 -30.31 36.98 33.56
N SER A 24 -30.56 36.33 34.70
CA SER A 24 -29.89 35.07 35.05
C SER A 24 -30.65 33.90 34.45
N THR A 25 -29.96 33.01 33.74
CA THR A 25 -30.55 31.75 33.25
C THR A 25 -30.86 30.83 34.42
N ASN A 26 -32.06 30.26 34.42
CA ASN A 26 -32.67 29.60 35.55
C ASN A 26 -32.36 28.09 35.58
N GLU A 27 -31.09 27.70 35.64
CA GLU A 27 -30.71 26.29 35.73
C GLU A 27 -30.10 25.95 37.09
N LYS A 28 -30.81 25.10 37.84
CA LYS A 28 -30.38 24.57 39.14
C LYS A 28 -29.61 23.25 38.93
N PRO A 29 -28.37 23.09 39.39
CA PRO A 29 -27.65 21.82 39.28
C PRO A 29 -28.33 20.74 40.13
N ALA A 30 -28.37 19.50 39.61
CA ALA A 30 -28.88 18.34 40.32
C ALA A 30 -27.98 17.94 41.50
N GLU A 31 -28.62 17.46 42.58
CA GLU A 31 -27.97 16.99 43.80
C GLU A 31 -27.02 15.79 43.61
N LYS A 32 -26.13 15.65 44.59
CA LYS A 32 -25.06 14.65 44.70
C LYS A 32 -25.59 13.21 44.68
N GLY A 33 -25.39 12.49 43.57
CA GLY A 33 -25.56 11.03 43.50
C GLY A 33 -25.37 10.49 42.08
N THR A 34 -24.20 9.87 41.85
CA THR A 34 -23.69 9.32 40.56
C THR A 34 -23.69 10.32 39.39
N GLY A 35 -22.50 10.84 39.07
CA GLY A 35 -22.28 11.72 37.91
C GLY A 35 -22.67 11.05 36.58
N PRO A 36 -22.72 11.82 35.47
CA PRO A 36 -23.15 11.30 34.18
C PRO A 36 -22.32 10.08 33.78
N THR A 37 -22.99 9.02 33.36
CA THR A 37 -22.32 7.84 32.82
C THR A 37 -21.54 8.21 31.58
N ALA A 38 -20.37 7.59 31.38
CA ALA A 38 -19.58 7.82 30.18
C ALA A 38 -20.43 7.49 28.93
N PRO A 39 -20.43 8.36 27.90
CA PRO A 39 -21.19 8.09 26.69
C PRO A 39 -20.71 6.78 26.07
N ALA A 40 -21.66 5.93 25.69
CA ALA A 40 -21.34 4.67 25.03
C ALA A 40 -20.62 4.92 23.69
N VAL A 41 -19.69 4.04 23.34
CA VAL A 41 -19.06 4.05 22.00
C VAL A 41 -20.15 3.70 20.98
N VAL A 42 -20.56 4.69 20.18
CA VAL A 42 -21.52 4.49 19.08
C VAL A 42 -20.74 4.04 17.85
N SER A 43 -20.77 2.75 17.54
CA SER A 43 -20.41 2.25 16.21
C SER A 43 -21.53 2.63 15.26
N GLY A 44 -21.31 3.66 14.43
CA GLY A 44 -22.32 4.20 13.51
C GLY A 44 -22.94 3.11 12.62
N ALA A 45 -24.26 3.15 12.44
CA ALA A 45 -24.95 2.30 11.47
C ALA A 45 -24.42 2.60 10.06
N ALA A 46 -24.30 1.56 9.22
CA ALA A 46 -23.90 1.74 7.82
C ALA A 46 -24.89 2.68 7.11
N VAL A 47 -24.35 3.74 6.52
CA VAL A 47 -25.13 4.66 5.68
C VAL A 47 -25.65 3.85 4.48
N PRO A 48 -26.96 3.83 4.20
CA PRO A 48 -27.46 3.17 3.01
C PRO A 48 -26.86 3.88 1.79
N THR A 49 -26.20 3.11 0.93
CA THR A 49 -25.69 3.58 -0.36
C THR A 49 -26.83 4.20 -1.15
N GLN A 50 -26.78 5.53 -1.31
CA GLN A 50 -27.54 6.20 -2.36
C GLN A 50 -26.93 5.75 -3.68
N GLY A 51 -27.77 5.25 -4.58
CA GLY A 51 -27.37 4.56 -5.81
C GLY A 51 -26.42 5.37 -6.70
N LEU A 52 -25.83 4.64 -7.65
CA LEU A 52 -24.89 5.09 -8.66
C LEU A 52 -25.26 6.46 -9.26
N VAL A 53 -24.53 7.51 -8.88
CA VAL A 53 -24.49 8.76 -9.64
C VAL A 53 -23.60 8.53 -10.85
N THR A 54 -24.21 8.32 -12.01
CA THR A 54 -23.51 8.31 -13.30
C THR A 54 -23.28 9.75 -13.75
N SER A 55 -22.08 10.28 -13.57
CA SER A 55 -21.66 11.50 -14.26
C SER A 55 -21.35 11.15 -15.72
N ASN A 56 -22.33 11.36 -16.59
CA ASN A 56 -22.14 11.36 -18.04
C ASN A 56 -21.77 12.79 -18.47
N GLU A 57 -20.48 13.04 -18.70
CA GLU A 57 -20.03 14.20 -19.46
C GLU A 57 -19.12 13.75 -20.62
N GLY A 58 -19.70 13.79 -21.82
CA GLY A 58 -19.13 14.38 -23.04
C GLY A 58 -17.80 13.84 -23.56
N GLY A 59 -17.85 13.07 -24.64
CA GLY A 59 -16.68 12.65 -25.41
C GLY A 59 -16.23 13.63 -26.50
N HIS A 60 -15.04 13.37 -27.04
CA HIS A 60 -14.62 13.71 -28.40
C HIS A 60 -13.50 12.74 -28.82
N GLY A 61 -13.69 12.05 -29.96
CA GLY A 61 -12.68 11.20 -30.58
C GLY A 61 -13.22 9.84 -31.02
N SER A 62 -14.16 9.84 -31.97
CA SER A 62 -14.55 8.65 -32.70
C SER A 62 -13.55 8.39 -33.81
N ASP A 63 -12.64 7.45 -33.59
CA ASP A 63 -12.07 6.63 -34.67
C ASP A 63 -12.30 5.17 -34.32
N ALA A 64 -13.17 4.56 -35.10
CA ALA A 64 -13.51 3.15 -35.02
C ALA A 64 -12.43 2.33 -35.70
N THR A 65 -11.49 1.80 -34.91
CA THR A 65 -10.79 0.56 -35.23
C THR A 65 -11.05 -0.40 -34.08
N GLY A 66 -11.79 -1.47 -34.39
CA GLY A 66 -12.09 -2.55 -33.45
C GLY A 66 -10.83 -3.36 -33.14
N GLU A 67 -10.04 -2.85 -32.21
CA GLU A 67 -9.17 -3.65 -31.36
C GLU A 67 -9.79 -3.63 -29.96
N SER A 68 -9.77 -4.76 -29.27
CA SER A 68 -10.26 -4.87 -27.90
C SER A 68 -9.35 -4.01 -27.01
N GLY A 69 -9.71 -2.75 -26.82
CA GLY A 69 -8.97 -1.83 -25.96
C GLY A 69 -8.84 -2.42 -24.55
N PRO A 70 -7.71 -2.21 -23.86
CA PRO A 70 -7.47 -2.79 -22.54
C PRO A 70 -8.59 -2.35 -21.60
N SER A 71 -9.31 -3.33 -21.07
CA SER A 71 -10.31 -3.13 -20.03
C SER A 71 -9.66 -2.42 -18.85
N ALA A 72 -10.20 -1.27 -18.44
CA ALA A 72 -9.91 -0.73 -17.11
C ALA A 72 -10.23 -1.83 -16.09
N GLY A 73 -9.20 -2.34 -15.42
CA GLY A 73 -9.29 -3.48 -14.51
C GLY A 73 -8.67 -3.13 -13.18
N SER A 74 -9.16 -3.76 -12.11
CA SER A 74 -8.53 -3.66 -10.79
C SER A 74 -8.30 -5.04 -10.20
N ALA A 75 -7.27 -5.16 -9.38
CA ALA A 75 -7.01 -6.34 -8.59
C ALA A 75 -6.47 -5.93 -7.21
N GLU A 76 -6.52 -6.85 -6.26
CA GLU A 76 -5.98 -6.62 -4.91
C GLU A 76 -5.34 -7.88 -4.33
N ALA A 77 -4.41 -7.67 -3.40
CA ALA A 77 -3.81 -8.72 -2.59
C ALA A 77 -3.71 -8.24 -1.13
N SER A 78 -4.41 -8.93 -0.23
CA SER A 78 -4.19 -8.76 1.22
C SER A 78 -2.95 -9.54 1.62
N LEU A 79 -1.97 -8.86 2.20
CA LEU A 79 -0.68 -9.45 2.55
C LEU A 79 -0.72 -10.02 3.97
N VAL A 80 -0.17 -11.22 4.14
CA VAL A 80 -0.01 -11.89 5.43
C VAL A 80 1.44 -12.29 5.67
N LYS A 81 1.86 -12.27 6.94
CA LYS A 81 3.13 -12.83 7.42
C LYS A 81 3.00 -14.35 7.62
N PRO A 82 4.12 -15.07 7.84
CA PRO A 82 4.09 -16.52 8.07
C PRO A 82 3.23 -16.96 9.27
N ASP A 83 3.08 -16.10 10.27
CA ASP A 83 2.23 -16.32 11.44
C ASP A 83 0.72 -16.07 11.16
N GLY A 84 0.37 -15.70 9.93
CA GLY A 84 -1.00 -15.39 9.49
C GLY A 84 -1.48 -13.97 9.83
N SER A 85 -0.71 -13.18 10.58
CA SER A 85 -1.08 -11.79 10.87
C SER A 85 -0.86 -10.88 9.65
N SER A 86 -1.60 -9.78 9.59
CA SER A 86 -1.57 -8.87 8.44
C SER A 86 -0.19 -8.22 8.25
N ALA A 87 0.25 -8.17 7.00
CA ALA A 87 1.45 -7.46 6.56
C ALA A 87 1.12 -6.20 5.73
N GLY A 88 -0.17 -5.92 5.46
CA GLY A 88 -0.62 -4.79 4.63
C GLY A 88 -1.44 -5.22 3.42
N LYS A 89 -1.39 -4.43 2.34
CA LYS A 89 -2.21 -4.63 1.13
C LYS A 89 -1.50 -4.09 -0.12
N ALA A 90 -1.70 -4.76 -1.24
CA ALA A 90 -1.39 -4.27 -2.57
C ALA A 90 -2.66 -4.07 -3.41
N THR A 91 -2.68 -3.02 -4.21
CA THR A 91 -3.72 -2.76 -5.22
C THR A 91 -3.09 -2.63 -6.59
N PHE A 92 -3.78 -3.16 -7.60
CA PHE A 92 -3.37 -3.14 -9.00
C PHE A 92 -4.45 -2.42 -9.79
N THR A 93 -4.06 -1.50 -10.66
CA THR A 93 -4.98 -0.78 -11.55
C THR A 93 -4.39 -0.77 -12.94
N GLU A 94 -5.13 -1.33 -13.90
CA GLU A 94 -4.71 -1.36 -15.29
C GLU A 94 -5.35 -0.22 -16.08
N LYS A 95 -4.52 0.49 -16.83
CA LYS A 95 -4.95 1.47 -17.82
C LYS A 95 -3.98 1.43 -19.01
N ASP A 96 -4.52 1.37 -20.23
CA ASP A 96 -3.74 1.42 -21.47
C ASP A 96 -2.59 0.39 -21.53
N GLY A 97 -2.83 -0.82 -21.00
CA GLY A 97 -1.86 -1.92 -20.97
C GLY A 97 -0.74 -1.78 -19.93
N VAL A 98 -0.81 -0.77 -19.07
CA VAL A 98 0.11 -0.56 -17.95
C VAL A 98 -0.61 -0.85 -16.64
N VAL A 99 -0.01 -1.70 -15.81
CA VAL A 99 -0.52 -2.00 -14.47
C VAL A 99 0.22 -1.14 -13.46
N VAL A 100 -0.49 -0.25 -12.79
CA VAL A 100 -0.01 0.51 -11.62
C VAL A 100 -0.23 -0.33 -10.37
N ILE A 101 0.81 -0.47 -9.55
CA ILE A 101 0.84 -1.31 -8.36
C ILE A 101 1.19 -0.42 -7.17
N ASP A 102 0.28 -0.32 -6.20
CA ASP A 102 0.49 0.40 -4.93
C ASP A 102 0.50 -0.60 -3.79
N VAL A 103 1.67 -0.76 -3.16
CA VAL A 103 1.92 -1.71 -2.08
C VAL A 103 2.16 -0.93 -0.80
N ARG A 104 1.38 -1.20 0.24
CA ARG A 104 1.57 -0.67 1.60
C ARG A 104 1.78 -1.82 2.56
N VAL A 105 2.81 -1.71 3.40
CA VAL A 105 3.17 -2.74 4.38
C VAL A 105 3.31 -2.20 5.79
N THR A 106 3.11 -3.09 6.76
CA THR A 106 3.28 -2.82 8.19
C THR A 106 3.87 -4.01 8.90
N GLY A 107 4.67 -3.77 9.95
CA GLY A 107 5.21 -4.83 10.80
C GLY A 107 6.28 -5.68 10.13
N LEU A 108 6.96 -5.16 9.11
CA LEU A 108 8.14 -5.77 8.49
C LEU A 108 9.42 -5.17 9.08
N THR A 109 10.55 -5.87 8.91
CA THR A 109 11.86 -5.35 9.32
C THR A 109 12.24 -4.12 8.51
N ALA A 110 13.05 -3.22 9.08
CA ALA A 110 13.51 -2.04 8.35
C ALA A 110 14.55 -2.39 7.27
N GLY A 111 14.51 -1.71 6.12
CA GLY A 111 15.43 -1.92 5.00
C GLY A 111 14.72 -2.10 3.65
N PHE A 112 15.50 -2.42 2.63
CA PHE A 112 14.97 -2.78 1.31
C PHE A 112 14.55 -4.26 1.27
N HIS A 113 13.42 -4.51 0.64
CA HIS A 113 12.84 -5.82 0.46
C HIS A 113 12.48 -6.04 -1.01
N GLY A 114 12.95 -7.14 -1.60
CA GLY A 114 12.55 -7.56 -2.95
C GLY A 114 11.05 -7.84 -3.03
N MET A 115 10.41 -7.45 -4.13
CA MET A 115 8.99 -7.69 -4.38
C MET A 115 8.81 -8.40 -5.72
N HIS A 116 8.12 -9.53 -5.71
CA HIS A 116 7.93 -10.32 -6.92
C HIS A 116 6.51 -10.90 -6.98
N ILE A 117 5.96 -10.99 -8.19
CA ILE A 117 4.78 -11.80 -8.46
C ILE A 117 5.25 -13.24 -8.69
N HIS A 118 4.72 -14.16 -7.91
CA HIS A 118 4.98 -15.59 -7.98
C HIS A 118 3.93 -16.33 -8.81
N GLU A 119 4.34 -17.48 -9.34
CA GLU A 119 3.62 -18.23 -10.37
C GLU A 119 2.36 -18.96 -9.88
N VAL A 120 2.21 -19.17 -8.57
CA VAL A 120 1.03 -19.81 -7.96
C VAL A 120 0.39 -18.89 -6.92
N GLY A 121 -0.94 -18.78 -6.97
CA GLY A 121 -1.77 -18.03 -6.03
C GLY A 121 -1.95 -18.71 -4.67
N LYS A 122 -0.87 -19.04 -3.97
CA LYS A 122 -0.89 -19.69 -2.65
C LYS A 122 0.07 -19.02 -1.67
N CYS A 123 -0.42 -18.75 -0.46
CA CYS A 123 0.34 -18.15 0.64
C CYS A 123 0.34 -19.07 1.88
N GLU A 124 0.82 -20.31 1.72
CA GLU A 124 0.85 -21.30 2.80
C GLU A 124 2.19 -21.21 3.56
N PRO A 125 2.22 -21.00 4.89
CA PRO A 125 3.45 -21.10 5.66
C PRO A 125 3.97 -22.54 5.66
N ASN A 126 5.30 -22.70 5.81
CA ASN A 126 5.97 -24.01 5.85
C ASN A 126 5.51 -24.99 4.74
N SER A 127 5.50 -24.52 3.50
CA SER A 127 5.01 -25.25 2.33
C SER A 127 6.14 -25.53 1.32
N VAL A 128 5.92 -26.52 0.46
CA VAL A 128 6.89 -26.97 -0.56
C VAL A 128 6.39 -26.53 -1.93
N ALA A 129 7.31 -26.07 -2.79
CA ALA A 129 7.00 -25.80 -4.18
C ALA A 129 6.55 -27.07 -4.92
N LYS A 130 5.79 -26.95 -6.01
CA LYS A 130 5.24 -28.10 -6.77
C LYS A 130 6.29 -29.15 -7.14
N ASN A 131 7.50 -28.71 -7.48
CA ASN A 131 8.64 -29.55 -7.85
C ASN A 131 9.77 -29.50 -6.80
N GLY A 132 9.46 -29.10 -5.57
CA GLY A 132 10.43 -28.99 -4.48
C GLY A 132 10.84 -30.36 -3.94
N ALA A 133 12.09 -30.47 -3.47
CA ALA A 133 12.58 -31.69 -2.83
C ALA A 133 11.90 -31.93 -1.47
N PRO A 134 11.76 -33.19 -1.01
CA PRO A 134 11.35 -33.47 0.36
C PRO A 134 12.21 -32.71 1.38
N GLY A 135 11.57 -32.07 2.37
CA GLY A 135 12.26 -31.28 3.40
C GLY A 135 12.66 -29.85 2.98
N SER A 136 12.32 -29.41 1.76
CA SER A 136 12.59 -28.03 1.28
C SER A 136 11.50 -27.01 1.64
N ALA A 137 10.71 -27.29 2.69
CA ALA A 137 9.61 -26.43 3.08
C ALA A 137 10.13 -25.05 3.52
N THR A 138 9.47 -24.00 3.03
CA THR A 138 9.76 -22.61 3.38
C THR A 138 8.46 -21.86 3.61
N ASN A 139 8.52 -20.69 4.22
CA ASN A 139 7.36 -19.81 4.25
C ASN A 139 6.95 -19.47 2.82
N PHE A 140 5.70 -19.75 2.47
CA PHE A 140 5.12 -19.48 1.16
C PHE A 140 5.80 -20.21 -0.01
N GLY A 141 6.45 -21.36 0.24
CA GLY A 141 7.11 -22.16 -0.80
C GLY A 141 6.15 -22.66 -1.89
N SER A 142 4.89 -22.92 -1.54
CA SER A 142 3.80 -23.31 -2.45
C SER A 142 3.53 -22.31 -3.57
N ALA A 143 3.95 -21.04 -3.41
CA ALA A 143 3.79 -20.01 -4.43
C ALA A 143 4.70 -20.23 -5.66
N GLY A 144 5.69 -21.14 -5.57
CA GLY A 144 6.60 -21.42 -6.67
C GLY A 144 7.68 -20.35 -6.87
N GLY A 145 8.24 -20.26 -8.07
CA GLY A 145 9.22 -19.25 -8.47
C GLY A 145 8.60 -17.90 -8.85
N HIS A 146 9.42 -16.98 -9.34
CA HIS A 146 8.94 -15.75 -9.97
C HIS A 146 8.11 -16.11 -11.21
N TRP A 147 7.07 -15.33 -11.47
CA TRP A 147 6.15 -15.61 -12.55
C TRP A 147 6.75 -15.19 -13.89
N GLN A 148 6.68 -16.09 -14.88
CA GLN A 148 6.81 -15.78 -16.29
C GLN A 148 5.47 -16.06 -16.98
N LYS A 149 4.94 -15.08 -17.72
CA LYS A 149 3.76 -15.35 -18.55
C LYS A 149 4.12 -16.31 -19.69
N PRO A 150 3.17 -17.09 -20.22
CA PRO A 150 3.44 -17.99 -21.33
C PRO A 150 4.16 -17.30 -22.49
N GLY A 151 5.27 -17.91 -22.95
CA GLY A 151 6.08 -17.39 -24.05
C GLY A 151 7.14 -16.35 -23.65
N ALA A 152 7.11 -15.83 -22.41
CA ALA A 152 8.18 -14.98 -21.89
C ALA A 152 9.30 -15.83 -21.29
N THR A 153 10.55 -15.43 -21.54
CA THR A 153 11.76 -16.11 -21.05
C THR A 153 12.83 -15.09 -20.67
N GLY A 154 13.80 -15.52 -19.87
CA GLY A 154 14.94 -14.69 -19.48
C GLY A 154 14.68 -13.77 -18.29
N HIS A 155 15.59 -12.81 -18.13
CA HIS A 155 15.65 -11.82 -17.06
C HIS A 155 15.53 -10.39 -17.64
N PRO A 156 14.77 -9.47 -17.02
CA PRO A 156 13.91 -9.68 -15.86
C PRO A 156 12.72 -10.59 -16.15
N MET A 157 12.24 -11.29 -15.13
CA MET A 157 11.01 -12.09 -15.24
C MET A 157 9.77 -11.21 -15.29
N THR A 158 8.67 -11.73 -15.85
CA THR A 158 7.39 -11.01 -15.93
C THR A 158 6.93 -10.47 -14.56
N GLY A 159 7.16 -11.25 -13.50
CA GLY A 159 6.79 -10.93 -12.13
C GLY A 159 7.82 -10.09 -11.34
N ASP A 160 8.96 -9.73 -11.91
CA ASP A 160 9.97 -8.94 -11.18
C ASP A 160 9.49 -7.50 -11.04
N LEU A 161 9.54 -6.96 -9.82
CA LEU A 161 9.15 -5.58 -9.51
C LEU A 161 10.30 -4.85 -8.82
N VAL A 162 10.14 -3.53 -8.67
CA VAL A 162 11.03 -2.72 -7.83
C VAL A 162 10.98 -3.18 -6.36
N SER A 163 12.03 -2.93 -5.60
CA SER A 163 12.04 -3.17 -4.15
C SER A 163 11.14 -2.18 -3.40
N ILE A 164 10.65 -2.59 -2.23
CA ILE A 164 10.01 -1.70 -1.24
C ILE A 164 10.98 -1.37 -0.12
N TYR A 165 11.01 -0.10 0.30
CA TYR A 165 11.74 0.35 1.48
C TYR A 165 10.81 0.39 2.69
N VAL A 166 11.21 -0.27 3.77
CA VAL A 166 10.49 -0.29 5.04
C VAL A 166 11.25 0.54 6.06
N ASN A 167 10.55 1.49 6.68
CA ASN A 167 11.09 2.39 7.69
C ASN A 167 11.38 1.68 9.01
N ALA A 168 12.12 2.35 9.90
CA ALA A 168 12.44 1.85 11.24
C ALA A 168 11.19 1.51 12.11
N ASN A 169 10.05 2.15 11.86
CA ASN A 169 8.78 1.85 12.53
C ASN A 169 8.03 0.64 11.92
N GLY A 170 8.62 -0.05 10.95
CA GLY A 170 8.06 -1.22 10.28
C GLY A 170 7.01 -0.91 9.21
N THR A 171 6.83 0.35 8.82
CA THR A 171 5.90 0.75 7.74
C THR A 171 6.64 1.03 6.43
N GLY A 172 6.05 0.69 5.30
CA GLY A 172 6.61 0.97 3.98
C GLY A 172 5.52 1.18 2.94
N GLN A 173 5.82 1.96 1.91
CA GLN A 173 4.96 2.11 0.74
C GLN A 173 5.81 2.25 -0.52
N THR A 174 5.41 1.57 -1.58
CA THR A 174 5.92 1.78 -2.93
C THR A 174 4.76 1.83 -3.90
N VAL A 175 4.80 2.79 -4.82
CA VAL A 175 3.95 2.82 -6.02
C VAL A 175 4.86 2.63 -7.23
N THR A 176 4.53 1.66 -8.07
CA THR A 176 5.28 1.35 -9.30
C THR A 176 4.31 1.06 -10.45
N SER A 177 4.83 0.91 -11.66
CA SER A 177 4.05 0.54 -12.83
C SER A 177 4.84 -0.41 -13.72
N THR A 178 4.17 -1.33 -14.39
CA THR A 178 4.81 -2.25 -15.35
C THR A 178 3.92 -2.50 -16.55
N GLY A 179 4.55 -2.66 -17.72
CA GLY A 179 3.91 -3.17 -18.95
C GLY A 179 4.28 -4.63 -19.24
N ALA A 180 4.95 -5.33 -18.31
CA ALA A 180 5.37 -6.72 -18.50
C ALA A 180 4.17 -7.69 -18.58
N PHE A 181 3.07 -7.36 -17.92
CA PHE A 181 1.82 -8.12 -17.91
C PHE A 181 0.60 -7.22 -17.82
N THR A 182 -0.56 -7.80 -18.14
CA THR A 182 -1.90 -7.24 -17.91
C THR A 182 -2.63 -8.02 -16.80
N LEU A 183 -3.69 -7.46 -16.22
CA LEU A 183 -4.59 -8.18 -15.33
C LEU A 183 -5.33 -9.32 -16.04
N ALA A 184 -5.50 -9.23 -17.36
CA ALA A 184 -5.99 -10.34 -18.17
C ALA A 184 -4.99 -11.52 -18.16
N ASP A 185 -3.68 -11.26 -18.16
CA ASP A 185 -2.67 -12.32 -18.04
C ASP A 185 -2.72 -13.00 -16.67
N ILE A 186 -2.87 -12.22 -15.59
CA ILE A 186 -3.08 -12.76 -14.22
C ILE A 186 -4.35 -13.62 -14.19
N LYS A 187 -5.45 -13.15 -14.78
CA LYS A 187 -6.73 -13.87 -14.82
C LYS A 187 -6.66 -15.17 -15.64
N LYS A 188 -5.81 -15.23 -16.66
CA LYS A 188 -5.58 -16.43 -17.48
C LYS A 188 -4.73 -17.48 -16.77
N ASN A 189 -3.94 -17.10 -15.77
CA ASN A 189 -3.14 -18.06 -15.00
C ASN A 189 -4.05 -18.90 -14.10
N ALA A 190 -4.29 -20.16 -14.47
CA ALA A 190 -5.19 -21.05 -13.75
C ALA A 190 -4.70 -21.41 -12.34
N ASP A 191 -3.37 -21.39 -12.11
CA ASP A 191 -2.79 -21.60 -10.79
C ASP A 191 -2.86 -20.32 -9.91
N GLY A 192 -3.31 -19.21 -10.48
CA GLY A 192 -3.34 -17.88 -9.86
C GLY A 192 -1.95 -17.28 -9.67
N ASN A 193 -1.88 -16.08 -9.11
CA ASN A 193 -0.62 -15.41 -8.81
C ASN A 193 -0.61 -14.88 -7.38
N ALA A 194 0.56 -14.75 -6.78
CA ALA A 194 0.74 -14.16 -5.45
C ALA A 194 1.82 -13.09 -5.47
N LEU A 195 1.58 -11.95 -4.83
CA LEU A 195 2.64 -10.98 -4.54
C LEU A 195 3.41 -11.46 -3.31
N ILE A 196 4.74 -11.53 -3.40
CA ILE A 196 5.64 -11.88 -2.31
C ILE A 196 6.59 -10.73 -2.03
N ILE A 197 6.83 -10.52 -0.73
CA ILE A 197 7.87 -9.64 -0.22
C ILE A 197 8.92 -10.50 0.47
N HIS A 198 10.18 -10.33 0.08
CA HIS A 198 11.32 -11.10 0.57
C HIS A 198 11.98 -10.45 1.78
N ALA A 199 12.82 -11.22 2.49
CA ALA A 199 13.49 -10.81 3.72
C ALA A 199 14.60 -9.78 3.49
N GLY A 200 15.26 -9.83 2.34
CA GLY A 200 16.33 -8.93 1.95
C GLY A 200 16.02 -8.18 0.65
N ALA A 201 16.96 -7.32 0.27
CA ALA A 201 16.90 -6.55 -0.96
C ALA A 201 17.07 -7.47 -2.19
N ASP A 202 16.42 -7.11 -3.28
CA ASP A 202 16.65 -7.72 -4.59
C ASP A 202 17.93 -7.14 -5.21
N ASN A 203 18.82 -8.00 -5.70
CA ASN A 203 20.02 -7.61 -6.44
C ASN A 203 19.79 -7.43 -7.95
N PHE A 204 18.60 -7.76 -8.46
CA PHE A 204 18.17 -7.63 -9.86
C PHE A 204 19.04 -8.36 -10.87
N GLY A 205 19.72 -9.43 -10.45
CA GLY A 205 20.69 -10.12 -11.29
C GLY A 205 21.98 -9.32 -11.54
N ASN A 206 22.22 -8.25 -10.78
CA ASN A 206 23.31 -7.33 -11.04
C ASN A 206 24.62 -7.78 -10.39
N ILE A 207 25.38 -8.62 -11.10
CA ILE A 207 26.75 -9.00 -10.71
C ILE A 207 27.71 -8.70 -11.87
N PRO A 208 28.59 -7.69 -11.75
CA PRO A 208 29.58 -7.34 -12.78
C PRO A 208 30.60 -8.46 -13.05
N ALA A 209 30.45 -9.16 -14.16
CA ALA A 209 31.28 -10.32 -14.53
C ALA A 209 32.75 -9.98 -14.83
N ASP A 210 33.09 -8.69 -14.98
CA ASP A 210 34.46 -8.20 -15.15
C ASP A 210 35.26 -8.17 -13.84
N ARG A 211 34.58 -8.11 -12.69
CA ARG A 211 35.20 -7.99 -11.36
C ARG A 211 34.85 -9.11 -10.38
N TYR A 212 33.75 -9.81 -10.62
CA TYR A 212 33.26 -10.89 -9.77
C TYR A 212 33.26 -12.21 -10.54
N THR A 213 33.61 -13.29 -9.84
CA THR A 213 33.69 -14.64 -10.41
C THR A 213 32.80 -15.60 -9.64
N ASN A 214 32.21 -16.57 -10.33
CA ASN A 214 31.52 -17.67 -9.68
C ASN A 214 32.54 -18.53 -8.91
N VAL A 215 32.15 -19.03 -7.73
CA VAL A 215 32.97 -19.94 -6.92
C VAL A 215 33.21 -21.28 -7.62
N VAL A 216 32.30 -21.68 -8.52
CA VAL A 216 32.48 -22.84 -9.39
C VAL A 216 33.14 -22.38 -10.70
N PRO A 217 34.36 -22.84 -11.01
CA PRO A 217 35.07 -22.42 -12.21
C PRO A 217 34.26 -22.67 -13.50
N GLY A 218 34.21 -21.66 -14.37
CA GLY A 218 33.53 -21.72 -15.67
C GLY A 218 32.02 -21.54 -15.63
N GLN A 219 31.41 -21.33 -14.45
CA GLN A 219 29.99 -21.00 -14.35
C GLN A 219 29.72 -19.51 -14.65
N PRO A 220 28.53 -19.18 -15.17
CA PRO A 220 28.16 -17.80 -15.50
C PRO A 220 28.11 -16.90 -14.26
N VAL A 221 28.25 -15.60 -14.52
CA VAL A 221 28.11 -14.52 -13.55
C VAL A 221 27.18 -13.47 -14.17
N PRO A 222 26.01 -13.16 -13.56
CA PRO A 222 25.39 -13.90 -12.46
C PRO A 222 25.05 -15.36 -12.83
N ASP A 223 24.84 -16.20 -11.82
CA ASP A 223 24.33 -17.55 -12.05
C ASP A 223 22.80 -17.58 -12.24
N GLU A 224 22.27 -18.73 -12.67
CA GLU A 224 20.84 -18.90 -12.93
C GLU A 224 19.96 -18.64 -11.70
N LYS A 225 20.47 -18.95 -10.49
CA LYS A 225 19.72 -18.72 -9.26
C LYS A 225 19.60 -17.23 -8.97
N THR A 226 20.69 -16.50 -9.13
CA THR A 226 20.67 -15.03 -9.02
C THR A 226 19.71 -14.44 -10.06
N LEU A 227 19.75 -14.88 -11.31
CA LEU A 227 18.85 -14.41 -12.38
C LEU A 227 17.37 -14.73 -12.13
N SER A 228 17.06 -15.83 -11.46
CA SER A 228 15.67 -16.26 -11.22
C SER A 228 15.09 -15.84 -9.87
N THR A 229 15.91 -15.27 -8.97
CA THR A 229 15.46 -14.98 -7.59
C THR A 229 15.91 -13.64 -7.04
N GLY A 230 16.88 -12.97 -7.67
CA GLY A 230 17.43 -11.72 -7.16
C GLY A 230 18.18 -11.85 -5.82
N ASP A 231 18.43 -13.08 -5.36
CA ASP A 231 19.01 -13.43 -4.06
C ASP A 231 18.37 -12.72 -2.85
N ALA A 232 17.09 -12.37 -2.93
CA ALA A 232 16.38 -11.60 -1.90
C ALA A 232 16.07 -12.40 -0.61
N GLY A 233 16.41 -13.68 -0.57
CA GLY A 233 16.29 -14.53 0.62
C GLY A 233 14.87 -15.03 0.90
N GLY A 234 14.56 -15.28 2.19
CA GLY A 234 13.29 -15.87 2.63
C GLY A 234 12.07 -15.01 2.31
N ARG A 235 10.87 -15.59 2.34
CA ARG A 235 9.62 -14.89 2.01
C ARG A 235 8.91 -14.47 3.30
N ILE A 236 8.70 -13.17 3.49
CA ILE A 236 8.23 -12.58 4.76
C ILE A 236 6.81 -12.04 4.71
N ALA A 237 6.28 -11.77 3.51
CA ALA A 237 4.87 -11.52 3.31
C ALA A 237 4.40 -12.11 1.98
N CYS A 238 3.14 -12.52 1.93
CA CYS A 238 2.51 -13.05 0.73
C CYS A 238 1.04 -12.61 0.65
N GLY A 239 0.55 -12.30 -0.54
CA GLY A 239 -0.88 -12.12 -0.79
C GLY A 239 -1.29 -12.62 -2.16
N VAL A 240 -2.33 -13.46 -2.20
CA VAL A 240 -2.92 -13.95 -3.45
C VAL A 240 -3.59 -12.79 -4.18
N ILE A 241 -3.26 -12.60 -5.45
CA ILE A 241 -3.78 -11.53 -6.30
C ILE A 241 -5.16 -11.95 -6.80
N LYS A 242 -6.18 -11.13 -6.50
CA LYS A 242 -7.57 -11.34 -6.92
C LYS A 242 -7.96 -10.24 -7.90
N VAL A 243 -8.21 -10.63 -9.15
CA VAL A 243 -8.71 -9.72 -10.20
C VAL A 243 -10.22 -9.57 -10.06
N GLY A 244 -10.72 -8.34 -10.16
CA GLY A 244 -12.14 -8.01 -10.12
C GLY A 244 -12.94 -8.43 -11.35
#